data_AF-A0A0Q9QWK7-F1
#
_entry.id   AF-A0A0Q9QWK7-F1
#
_cell.length_a   1.000
_cell.length_b   1.000
_cell.length_c   1.000
_cell.angle_alpha   90.00
_cell.angle_beta   90.00
_cell.angle_gamma   90.00
#
_symmetry.space_group_name_H-M   'P 1'
#
loop_
_entity.id
_entity.type
_entity.pdbx_description
1 polymer ?
#
loop_
_entity_poly.entity_id
_entity_poly.type
_entity_poly.pdbx_seq_one_letter_code
_entity_poly.pdbx_strand_id
1 'polypeptide(L)'
;MTHSKAPSASTGSGFKAAVWRVVRTVILLLILLLVASIGLVIGRGSPEPEPSASELALSEGTQAAQTLAEAAAFLEDAAPPAGPDYAALAGMLRLHAIALRPGASSPEPTPSAFPAAPSSAPASPSASPDTPTPTDLLSGLRNSYTGAFEAAAVVDAGPARVLASAATAQWLGSRTLAASLGEEPPAIPVPEIKYADDAPTCPPETTLTAVSGLAGVRTAVLAEQRAAYAYEVVAARSGDPAQLLQRMAQHEAAAAVGSAVLTRHCVAEPLPAAAYALDQVFLADPGPALRDLEESLVGTYADLVGMSGPGPVRDWALRQLVGTAQYSVESADSVPAGGEPEAFPGINPDQYPQLSGPGS
;
A
#
# COMPACT_ATOMS: atom_id res chain seq x y z
N MET A 1 36.86 24.34 -98.70
CA MET A 1 37.91 23.30 -98.74
C MET A 1 37.59 22.25 -97.70
N THR A 2 37.38 21.05 -98.21
CA THR A 2 37.06 19.80 -97.54
C THR A 2 38.13 19.38 -96.56
N HIS A 3 37.77 18.88 -95.37
CA HIS A 3 38.53 17.80 -94.74
C HIS A 3 37.63 16.89 -93.91
N SER A 4 37.34 15.74 -94.51
CA SER A 4 36.93 14.51 -93.83
C SER A 4 37.95 14.10 -92.77
N LYS A 5 37.48 13.61 -91.62
CA LYS A 5 38.25 12.72 -90.76
C LYS A 5 37.36 11.60 -90.22
N ALA A 6 37.78 10.38 -90.56
CA ALA A 6 37.14 9.11 -90.24
C ALA A 6 37.23 8.76 -88.74
N PRO A 7 36.34 7.87 -88.24
CA PRO A 7 36.26 7.49 -86.83
C PRO A 7 37.30 6.42 -86.45
N SER A 8 38.02 6.66 -85.35
CA SER A 8 38.86 5.64 -84.70
C SER A 8 38.04 4.81 -83.73
N ALA A 9 38.03 3.50 -83.95
CA ALA A 9 37.49 2.49 -83.07
C ALA A 9 38.25 2.46 -81.73
N SER A 10 37.50 2.58 -80.62
CA SER A 10 38.00 2.43 -79.26
C SER A 10 37.67 1.02 -78.74
N THR A 11 38.60 0.09 -78.95
CA THR A 11 38.68 -1.21 -78.26
C THR A 11 39.19 -0.98 -76.83
N GLY A 12 38.31 -1.07 -75.84
CA GLY A 12 38.71 -0.87 -74.44
C GLY A 12 37.59 -1.08 -73.41
N SER A 13 36.76 -2.12 -73.55
CA SER A 13 35.62 -2.37 -72.64
C SER A 13 35.78 -3.58 -71.70
N GLY A 14 36.84 -4.39 -71.83
CA GLY A 14 37.00 -5.61 -71.02
C GLY A 14 37.40 -5.35 -69.57
N PHE A 15 38.33 -4.43 -69.33
CA PHE A 15 38.88 -4.18 -67.98
C PHE A 15 37.91 -3.40 -67.08
N LYS A 16 37.10 -2.50 -67.67
CA LYS A 16 36.10 -1.70 -66.93
C LYS A 16 34.97 -2.57 -66.38
N ALA A 17 34.60 -3.64 -67.07
CA ALA A 17 33.52 -4.55 -66.64
C ALA A 17 33.91 -5.43 -65.44
N ALA A 18 35.18 -5.82 -65.32
CA ALA A 18 35.67 -6.61 -64.19
C ALA A 18 35.80 -5.75 -62.92
N VAL A 19 36.37 -4.54 -63.05
CA VAL A 19 36.50 -3.59 -61.94
C VAL A 19 35.14 -3.16 -61.41
N TRP A 20 34.15 -2.91 -62.29
CA TRP A 20 32.80 -2.57 -61.85
C TRP A 20 32.12 -3.70 -61.07
N ARG A 21 32.31 -4.97 -61.47
CA ARG A 21 31.76 -6.11 -60.70
C ARG A 21 32.33 -6.16 -59.28
N VAL A 22 33.64 -5.97 -59.11
CA VAL A 22 34.29 -5.95 -57.79
C VAL A 22 33.79 -4.78 -56.94
N VAL A 23 33.69 -3.58 -57.52
CA VAL A 23 33.16 -2.40 -56.81
C VAL A 23 31.71 -2.63 -56.37
N ARG A 24 30.88 -3.21 -57.24
CA ARG A 24 29.48 -3.52 -56.92
C ARG A 24 29.35 -4.56 -55.81
N THR A 25 30.18 -5.59 -55.79
CA THR A 25 30.16 -6.59 -54.69
C THR A 25 30.63 -6.00 -53.37
N VAL A 26 31.64 -5.14 -53.38
CA VAL A 26 32.11 -4.43 -52.17
C VAL A 26 31.03 -3.51 -51.61
N ILE A 27 30.34 -2.75 -52.47
CA ILE A 27 29.24 -1.87 -52.06
C ILE A 27 28.08 -2.68 -51.46
N LEU A 28 27.68 -3.80 -52.09
CA LEU A 28 26.61 -4.65 -51.55
C LEU A 28 26.97 -5.27 -50.20
N LEU A 29 28.24 -5.67 -50.02
CA LEU A 29 28.73 -6.22 -48.76
C LEU A 29 28.77 -5.16 -47.65
N LEU A 30 29.14 -3.92 -47.98
CA LEU A 30 29.06 -2.78 -47.06
C LEU A 30 27.62 -2.44 -46.69
N ILE A 31 26.68 -2.47 -47.63
CA ILE A 31 25.25 -2.26 -47.34
C ILE A 31 24.73 -3.38 -46.44
N LEU A 32 25.11 -4.64 -46.69
CA LEU A 32 24.69 -5.77 -45.86
C LEU A 32 25.26 -5.67 -44.44
N LEU A 33 26.54 -5.27 -44.29
CA LEU A 33 27.15 -4.98 -42.99
C LEU A 33 26.46 -3.80 -42.29
N LEU A 34 26.10 -2.75 -43.03
CA LEU A 34 25.39 -1.60 -42.49
C LEU A 34 24.01 -2.03 -41.98
N VAL A 35 23.24 -2.77 -42.77
CA VAL A 35 21.92 -3.29 -42.40
C VAL A 35 22.03 -4.25 -41.22
N ALA A 36 23.02 -5.13 -41.19
CA ALA A 36 23.27 -6.01 -40.05
C ALA A 36 23.66 -5.22 -38.79
N SER A 37 24.46 -4.16 -38.92
CA SER A 37 24.83 -3.29 -37.80
C SER A 37 23.66 -2.47 -37.26
N ILE A 38 22.75 -2.00 -38.13
CA ILE A 38 21.54 -1.27 -37.74
C ILE A 38 20.52 -2.23 -37.12
N GLY A 39 20.34 -3.43 -37.69
CA GLY A 39 19.45 -4.46 -37.15
C GLY A 39 19.86 -4.99 -35.78
N LEU A 40 21.16 -5.04 -35.47
CA LEU A 40 21.69 -5.44 -34.16
C LEU A 40 21.52 -4.37 -33.06
N VAL A 41 21.32 -3.10 -33.43
CA VAL A 41 21.08 -2.01 -32.46
C VAL A 41 19.60 -1.92 -32.08
N ILE A 42 18.69 -2.27 -32.99
CA ILE A 42 17.23 -2.27 -32.74
C ILE A 42 16.80 -3.47 -31.86
N GLY A 43 17.64 -4.50 -31.72
CA GLY A 43 17.39 -5.68 -30.87
C GLY A 43 17.97 -5.62 -29.45
N ARG A 44 18.68 -4.55 -29.08
CA ARG A 44 19.04 -4.32 -27.68
C ARG A 44 17.89 -3.58 -27.04
N GLY A 45 16.91 -4.34 -26.55
CA GLY A 45 15.81 -3.79 -25.75
C GLY A 45 16.38 -2.82 -24.72
N SER A 46 15.78 -1.64 -24.61
CA SER A 46 16.08 -0.74 -23.51
C SER A 46 16.05 -1.56 -22.22
N PRO A 47 17.03 -1.38 -21.30
CA PRO A 47 16.98 -2.06 -20.02
C PRO A 47 15.59 -1.84 -19.42
N GLU A 48 14.97 -2.92 -18.96
CA GLU A 48 13.68 -2.86 -18.29
C GLU A 48 13.80 -1.82 -17.16
N PRO A 49 12.87 -0.86 -17.07
CA PRO A 49 12.95 0.16 -16.04
C PRO A 49 13.01 -0.52 -14.68
N GLU A 50 13.92 -0.07 -13.82
CA GLU A 50 14.00 -0.59 -12.45
C GLU A 50 12.67 -0.35 -11.73
N PRO A 51 12.15 -1.33 -10.97
CA PRO A 51 10.89 -1.18 -10.26
C PRO A 51 11.00 -0.03 -9.26
N SER A 52 9.94 0.76 -9.16
CA SER A 52 9.82 1.80 -8.15
C SER A 52 9.74 1.21 -6.74
N ALA A 53 10.05 2.01 -5.71
CA ALA A 53 9.93 1.58 -4.31
C ALA A 53 8.49 1.13 -3.97
N SER A 54 7.49 1.80 -4.55
CA SER A 54 6.07 1.43 -4.41
C SER A 54 5.77 0.06 -5.02
N GLU A 55 6.25 -0.21 -6.23
CA GLU A 55 6.06 -1.52 -6.88
C GLU A 55 6.77 -2.65 -6.13
N LEU A 56 7.98 -2.39 -5.62
CA LEU A 56 8.73 -3.35 -4.82
C LEU A 56 7.98 -3.67 -3.52
N ALA A 57 7.54 -2.66 -2.77
CA ALA A 57 6.79 -2.84 -1.53
C ALA A 57 5.47 -3.60 -1.73
N LEU A 58 4.75 -3.29 -2.81
CA LEU A 58 3.53 -4.01 -3.18
C LEU A 58 3.83 -5.48 -3.53
N SER A 59 4.87 -5.74 -4.32
CA SER A 59 5.30 -7.10 -4.65
C SER A 59 5.70 -7.92 -3.41
N GLU A 60 6.51 -7.33 -2.52
CA GLU A 60 6.94 -7.97 -1.27
C GLU A 60 5.74 -8.25 -0.35
N GLY A 61 4.84 -7.27 -0.19
CA GLY A 61 3.61 -7.42 0.58
C GLY A 61 2.68 -8.49 0.02
N THR A 62 2.51 -8.57 -1.30
CA THR A 62 1.75 -9.66 -1.95
C THR A 62 2.37 -11.01 -1.66
N GLN A 63 3.69 -11.16 -1.84
CA GLN A 63 4.37 -12.44 -1.61
C GLN A 63 4.26 -12.89 -0.15
N ALA A 64 4.50 -11.97 0.80
CA ALA A 64 4.38 -12.24 2.23
C ALA A 64 2.95 -12.70 2.59
N ALA A 65 1.93 -11.99 2.11
CA ALA A 65 0.54 -12.35 2.37
C ALA A 65 0.15 -13.72 1.77
N GLN A 66 0.66 -14.07 0.58
CA GLN A 66 0.44 -15.40 -0.02
C GLN A 66 1.07 -16.51 0.82
N THR A 67 2.34 -16.36 1.20
CA THR A 67 3.04 -17.35 2.03
C THR A 67 2.36 -17.55 3.38
N LEU A 68 1.91 -16.46 4.02
CA LEU A 68 1.18 -16.54 5.29
C LEU A 68 -0.19 -17.18 5.13
N ALA A 69 -0.90 -16.91 4.03
CA ALA A 69 -2.19 -17.53 3.74
C ALA A 69 -2.06 -19.05 3.52
N GLU A 70 -1.01 -19.50 2.83
CA GLU A 70 -0.71 -20.92 2.65
C GLU A 70 -0.38 -21.60 3.98
N ALA A 71 0.43 -20.96 4.83
CA ALA A 71 0.76 -21.46 6.16
C ALA A 71 -0.49 -21.57 7.07
N ALA A 72 -1.36 -20.55 7.06
CA ALA A 72 -2.61 -20.58 7.81
C ALA A 72 -3.55 -21.68 7.30
N ALA A 73 -3.70 -21.84 5.99
CA ALA A 73 -4.53 -22.91 5.42
C ALA A 73 -4.00 -24.31 5.75
N PHE A 74 -2.68 -24.50 5.74
CA PHE A 74 -2.07 -25.74 6.18
C PHE A 74 -2.36 -26.03 7.66
N LEU A 75 -2.28 -25.01 8.51
CA LEU A 75 -2.59 -25.14 9.94
C LEU A 75 -4.06 -25.46 10.19
N GLU A 76 -4.98 -24.90 9.41
CA GLU A 76 -6.42 -25.24 9.48
C GLU A 76 -6.66 -26.74 9.24
N ASP A 77 -6.07 -27.30 8.17
CA ASP A 77 -6.21 -28.73 7.84
C ASP A 77 -5.63 -29.66 8.93
N ALA A 78 -4.64 -29.17 9.68
CA ALA A 78 -3.97 -29.90 10.75
C ALA A 78 -4.56 -29.63 12.15
N ALA A 79 -5.39 -28.60 12.31
CA ALA A 79 -5.84 -28.12 13.61
C ALA A 79 -7.03 -28.92 14.16
N PRO A 80 -7.14 -29.05 15.50
CA PRO A 80 -8.35 -29.55 16.12
C PRO A 80 -9.50 -28.52 16.00
N PRO A 81 -10.78 -28.94 16.02
CA PRO A 81 -11.94 -28.05 15.81
C PRO A 81 -12.13 -26.91 16.83
N ALA A 82 -11.40 -26.93 17.94
CA ALA A 82 -11.46 -25.92 18.99
C ALA A 82 -10.22 -24.99 19.00
N GLY A 83 -9.43 -25.01 17.91
CA GLY A 83 -8.26 -24.18 17.74
C GLY A 83 -8.58 -22.74 17.28
N PRO A 84 -7.52 -21.94 17.02
CA PRO A 84 -7.66 -20.64 16.37
C PRO A 84 -8.35 -20.78 15.02
N ASP A 85 -9.09 -19.75 14.60
CA ASP A 85 -9.74 -19.71 13.29
C ASP A 85 -8.72 -19.40 12.18
N TYR A 86 -7.96 -20.42 11.78
CA TYR A 86 -6.95 -20.29 10.73
C TYR A 86 -7.59 -20.15 9.35
N ALA A 87 -8.80 -20.68 9.15
CA ALA A 87 -9.58 -20.50 7.94
C ALA A 87 -9.87 -19.01 7.66
N ALA A 88 -10.41 -18.27 8.64
CA ALA A 88 -10.68 -16.85 8.50
C ALA A 88 -9.40 -16.03 8.25
N LEU A 89 -8.34 -16.34 8.99
CA LEU A 89 -7.02 -15.70 8.82
C LEU A 89 -6.46 -15.95 7.40
N ALA A 90 -6.54 -17.19 6.90
CA ALA A 90 -6.11 -17.52 5.55
C ALA A 90 -6.95 -16.79 4.49
N GLY A 91 -8.27 -16.67 4.69
CA GLY A 91 -9.15 -15.90 3.81
C GLY A 91 -8.75 -14.42 3.72
N MET A 92 -8.57 -13.77 4.86
CA MET A 92 -8.13 -12.38 4.96
C MET A 92 -6.77 -12.14 4.29
N LEU A 93 -5.79 -13.01 4.53
CA LEU A 93 -4.45 -12.89 3.92
C LEU A 93 -4.47 -13.08 2.38
N ARG A 94 -5.35 -13.95 1.85
CA ARG A 94 -5.55 -14.05 0.39
C ARG A 94 -6.13 -12.78 -0.20
N LEU A 95 -7.09 -12.15 0.48
CA LEU A 95 -7.63 -10.86 0.06
C LEU A 95 -6.53 -9.79 0.04
N HIS A 96 -5.66 -9.74 1.06
CA HIS A 96 -4.50 -8.85 1.08
C HIS A 96 -3.56 -9.10 -0.09
N ALA A 97 -3.24 -10.36 -0.38
CA ALA A 97 -2.40 -10.71 -1.52
C ALA A 97 -2.98 -10.22 -2.87
N ILE A 98 -4.31 -10.27 -3.03
CA ILE A 98 -5.00 -9.77 -4.21
C ILE A 98 -4.93 -8.23 -4.26
N ALA A 99 -5.22 -7.55 -3.14
CA ALA A 99 -5.23 -6.09 -3.06
C ALA A 99 -3.86 -5.45 -3.26
N LEU A 100 -2.81 -6.10 -2.76
CA LEU A 100 -1.43 -5.61 -2.85
C LEU A 100 -0.79 -5.90 -4.20
N ARG A 101 -1.43 -6.68 -5.08
CA ARG A 101 -0.84 -7.03 -6.37
C ARG A 101 -0.57 -5.75 -7.16
N PRO A 102 0.68 -5.53 -7.64
CA PRO A 102 0.97 -4.40 -8.50
C PRO A 102 -0.02 -4.38 -9.67
N GLY A 103 -0.71 -3.25 -9.85
CA GLY A 103 -1.58 -3.09 -11.00
C GLY A 103 -0.74 -3.22 -12.25
N ALA A 104 -1.10 -4.12 -13.18
CA ALA A 104 -0.50 -4.12 -14.50
C ALA A 104 -0.82 -2.75 -15.12
N SER A 105 0.17 -1.87 -15.17
CA SER A 105 0.13 -0.65 -15.96
C SER A 105 -0.42 -1.02 -17.33
N SER A 106 -1.66 -0.64 -17.61
CA SER A 106 -2.42 -1.11 -18.77
C SER A 106 -1.57 -0.89 -20.03
N PRO A 107 -1.00 -1.94 -20.66
CA PRO A 107 -0.19 -1.73 -21.84
C PRO A 107 -1.15 -1.43 -22.99
N GLU A 108 -0.94 -0.32 -23.67
CA GLU A 108 -1.55 -0.06 -24.98
C GLU A 108 -1.25 -1.27 -25.88
N PRO A 109 -2.26 -1.89 -26.52
CA PRO A 109 -2.12 -3.21 -27.12
C PRO A 109 -1.19 -3.14 -28.34
N THR A 110 0.05 -3.57 -28.17
CA THR A 110 0.93 -3.91 -29.29
C THR A 110 0.93 -5.43 -29.46
N PRO A 111 0.53 -5.96 -30.62
CA PRO A 111 0.58 -7.39 -30.87
C PRO A 111 2.02 -7.78 -31.21
N SER A 112 2.68 -8.54 -30.34
CA SER A 112 3.82 -9.37 -30.74
C SER A 112 3.99 -10.54 -29.78
N ALA A 113 3.40 -11.66 -30.19
CA ALA A 113 3.68 -12.97 -29.61
C ALA A 113 4.99 -13.52 -30.20
N PHE A 114 5.94 -13.88 -29.34
CA PHE A 114 6.91 -14.93 -29.62
C PHE A 114 7.16 -15.74 -28.33
N PRO A 115 7.31 -17.08 -28.43
CA PRO A 115 7.48 -17.95 -27.28
C PRO A 115 8.91 -17.88 -26.73
N ALA A 116 9.04 -17.73 -25.40
CA ALA A 116 10.30 -17.85 -24.68
C ALA A 116 10.66 -19.33 -24.44
N ALA A 117 11.93 -19.68 -24.66
CA ALA A 117 12.47 -21.01 -24.40
C ALA A 117 12.83 -21.16 -22.90
N PRO A 118 12.67 -22.35 -22.30
CA PRO A 118 13.00 -22.58 -20.89
C PRO A 118 14.53 -22.64 -20.69
N SER A 119 15.03 -21.84 -19.74
CA SER A 119 16.39 -21.90 -19.24
C SER A 119 16.43 -22.80 -17.99
N SER A 120 17.06 -23.96 -18.12
CA SER A 120 17.21 -24.93 -17.02
C SER A 120 18.48 -24.65 -16.23
N ALA A 121 18.36 -24.06 -15.04
CA ALA A 121 19.43 -24.02 -14.05
C ALA A 121 19.33 -25.25 -13.11
N PRO A 122 20.46 -25.86 -12.70
CA PRO A 122 20.43 -27.03 -11.81
C PRO A 122 20.05 -26.65 -10.38
N ALA A 123 19.06 -27.37 -9.83
CA ALA A 123 18.60 -27.23 -8.46
C ALA A 123 19.65 -27.74 -7.46
N SER A 124 19.97 -26.92 -6.45
CA SER A 124 20.65 -27.36 -5.23
C SER A 124 19.71 -28.23 -4.39
N PRO A 125 20.21 -29.18 -3.59
CA PRO A 125 19.36 -30.07 -2.80
C PRO A 125 18.62 -29.28 -1.70
N SER A 126 17.32 -29.12 -1.89
CA SER A 126 16.41 -28.57 -0.89
C SER A 126 16.34 -29.50 0.32
N ALA A 127 16.66 -28.96 1.49
CA ALA A 127 16.20 -29.54 2.75
C ALA A 127 14.67 -29.70 2.69
N SER A 128 14.14 -30.78 3.25
CA SER A 128 12.69 -30.97 3.37
C SER A 128 12.08 -29.73 4.04
N PRO A 129 11.01 -29.14 3.49
CA PRO A 129 10.38 -27.99 4.12
C PRO A 129 9.86 -28.41 5.49
N ASP A 130 10.32 -27.70 6.53
CA ASP A 130 9.76 -27.86 7.87
C ASP A 130 8.27 -27.54 7.83
N THR A 131 7.48 -28.33 8.55
CA THR A 131 6.03 -28.15 8.63
C THR A 131 5.73 -26.85 9.39
N PRO A 132 4.93 -25.91 8.83
CA PRO A 132 4.70 -24.62 9.48
C PRO A 132 3.99 -24.82 10.82
N THR A 133 4.45 -24.12 11.85
CA THR A 133 3.83 -24.13 13.19
C THR A 133 3.04 -22.85 13.46
N PRO A 134 2.12 -22.83 14.45
CA PRO A 134 1.41 -21.60 14.83
C PRO A 134 2.35 -20.47 15.26
N THR A 135 3.47 -20.80 15.91
CA THR A 135 4.50 -19.84 16.33
C THR A 135 5.23 -19.24 15.13
N ASP A 136 5.49 -20.04 14.09
CA ASP A 136 6.09 -19.56 12.84
C ASP A 136 5.12 -18.62 12.12
N LEU A 137 3.82 -18.94 12.08
CA LEU A 137 2.79 -18.08 11.51
C LEU A 137 2.69 -16.74 12.27
N LEU A 138 2.68 -16.76 13.60
CA LEU A 138 2.66 -15.54 14.42
C LEU A 138 3.91 -14.69 14.15
N SER A 139 5.09 -15.30 14.07
CA SER A 139 6.34 -14.60 13.76
C SER A 139 6.34 -14.03 12.34
N GLY A 140 5.79 -14.78 11.38
CA GLY A 140 5.62 -14.35 10.00
C GLY A 140 4.67 -13.15 9.86
N LEU A 141 3.54 -13.17 10.58
CA LEU A 141 2.63 -12.02 10.66
C LEU A 141 3.33 -10.79 11.23
N ARG A 142 4.09 -10.96 12.32
CA ARG A 142 4.87 -9.88 12.96
C ARG A 142 5.84 -9.20 11.99
N ASN A 143 6.58 -10.00 11.23
CA ASN A 143 7.50 -9.49 10.23
C ASN A 143 6.74 -8.81 9.08
N SER A 144 5.65 -9.41 8.60
CA SER A 144 4.85 -8.90 7.49
C SER A 144 4.22 -7.54 7.79
N TYR A 145 3.48 -7.39 8.89
CA TYR A 145 2.86 -6.10 9.19
C TYR A 145 3.92 -5.03 9.51
N THR A 146 5.05 -5.39 10.12
CA THR A 146 6.11 -4.41 10.44
C THR A 146 6.72 -3.86 9.17
N GLY A 147 7.12 -4.73 8.23
CA GLY A 147 7.63 -4.30 6.93
C GLY A 147 6.59 -3.50 6.12
N ALA A 148 5.32 -3.89 6.18
CA ALA A 148 4.26 -3.17 5.50
C ALA A 148 3.99 -1.77 6.09
N PHE A 149 4.08 -1.58 7.41
CA PHE A 149 4.00 -0.25 8.03
C PHE A 149 5.22 0.63 7.69
N GLU A 150 6.42 0.05 7.72
CA GLU A 150 7.65 0.75 7.30
C GLU A 150 7.55 1.20 5.83
N ALA A 151 7.06 0.33 4.95
CA ALA A 151 6.82 0.67 3.56
C ALA A 151 5.73 1.75 3.42
N ALA A 152 4.60 1.62 4.11
CA ALA A 152 3.51 2.60 4.08
C ALA A 152 3.92 4.00 4.56
N ALA A 153 4.99 4.12 5.36
CA ALA A 153 5.52 5.40 5.79
C ALA A 153 6.28 6.15 4.68
N VAL A 154 6.83 5.43 3.68
CA VAL A 154 7.79 6.00 2.71
C VAL A 154 7.36 5.90 1.24
N VAL A 155 6.44 5.01 0.89
CA VAL A 155 5.97 4.84 -0.50
C VAL A 155 4.93 5.90 -0.91
N ASP A 156 4.55 5.89 -2.18
CA ASP A 156 3.59 6.85 -2.74
C ASP A 156 2.22 6.76 -2.08
N ALA A 157 1.45 7.85 -2.18
CA ALA A 157 0.26 8.04 -1.38
C ALA A 157 -0.80 6.92 -1.52
N GLY A 158 -1.08 6.50 -2.77
CA GLY A 158 -2.04 5.44 -3.08
C GLY A 158 -1.64 4.06 -2.50
N PRO A 159 -0.49 3.49 -2.90
CA PRO A 159 -0.01 2.20 -2.36
C PRO A 159 0.06 2.18 -0.84
N ALA A 160 0.46 3.29 -0.23
CA ALA A 160 0.65 3.38 1.19
C ALA A 160 -0.68 3.27 1.98
N ARG A 161 -1.83 3.67 1.42
CA ARG A 161 -3.15 3.39 2.03
C ARG A 161 -3.41 1.89 2.13
N VAL A 162 -3.23 1.18 1.02
CA VAL A 162 -3.53 -0.26 0.95
C VAL A 162 -2.58 -1.05 1.85
N LEU A 163 -1.29 -0.71 1.85
CA LEU A 163 -0.28 -1.30 2.74
C LEU A 163 -0.62 -1.06 4.21
N ALA A 164 -0.99 0.16 4.60
CA ALA A 164 -1.34 0.48 5.98
C ALA A 164 -2.59 -0.28 6.46
N SER A 165 -3.65 -0.35 5.66
CA SER A 165 -4.87 -1.09 6.00
C SER A 165 -4.60 -2.60 6.10
N ALA A 166 -3.85 -3.18 5.15
CA ALA A 166 -3.45 -4.58 5.20
C ALA A 166 -2.59 -4.89 6.44
N ALA A 167 -1.60 -4.04 6.73
CA ALA A 167 -0.74 -4.16 7.91
C ALA A 167 -1.55 -4.07 9.21
N THR A 168 -2.54 -3.17 9.27
CA THR A 168 -3.44 -3.03 10.43
C THR A 168 -4.26 -4.30 10.66
N ALA A 169 -4.86 -4.85 9.61
CA ALA A 169 -5.59 -6.12 9.69
C ALA A 169 -4.69 -7.30 10.12
N GLN A 170 -3.48 -7.39 9.56
CA GLN A 170 -2.51 -8.44 9.94
C GLN A 170 -2.04 -8.30 11.39
N TRP A 171 -1.84 -7.08 11.87
CA TRP A 171 -1.50 -6.81 13.26
C TRP A 171 -2.66 -7.21 14.19
N LEU A 172 -3.91 -6.86 13.87
CA LEU A 172 -5.09 -7.30 14.63
C LEU A 172 -5.20 -8.84 14.66
N GLY A 173 -5.06 -9.50 13.51
CA GLY A 173 -5.05 -10.96 13.41
C GLY A 173 -3.94 -11.60 14.25
N SER A 174 -2.75 -10.98 14.28
CA SER A 174 -1.63 -11.46 15.10
C SER A 174 -1.89 -11.34 16.60
N ARG A 175 -2.69 -10.37 17.04
CA ARG A 175 -3.11 -10.24 18.45
C ARG A 175 -4.07 -11.34 18.84
N THR A 176 -5.07 -11.61 18.00
CA THR A 176 -6.03 -12.71 18.22
C THR A 176 -5.30 -14.05 18.26
N LEU A 177 -4.37 -14.29 17.33
CA LEU A 177 -3.55 -15.50 17.32
C LEU A 177 -2.66 -15.58 18.57
N ALA A 178 -1.96 -14.52 18.94
CA ALA A 178 -1.14 -14.49 20.16
C ALA A 178 -1.95 -14.83 21.41
N ALA A 179 -3.14 -14.24 21.57
CA ALA A 179 -4.03 -14.53 22.69
C ALA A 179 -4.43 -16.02 22.75
N SER A 180 -4.75 -16.63 21.60
CA SER A 180 -5.09 -18.05 21.52
C SER A 180 -3.91 -18.99 21.85
N LEU A 181 -2.68 -18.52 21.63
CA LEU A 181 -1.45 -19.25 21.95
C LEU A 181 -0.97 -18.98 23.39
N GLY A 182 -1.64 -18.10 24.13
CA GLY A 182 -1.20 -17.65 25.46
C GLY A 182 0.05 -16.78 25.43
N GLU A 183 0.36 -16.17 24.29
CA GLU A 183 1.46 -15.25 24.07
C GLU A 183 1.03 -13.80 24.36
N GLU A 184 1.98 -12.95 24.72
CA GLU A 184 1.72 -11.52 24.94
C GLU A 184 1.25 -10.86 23.62
N PRO A 185 0.15 -10.08 23.64
CA PRO A 185 -0.30 -9.35 22.47
C PRO A 185 0.79 -8.39 21.96
N PRO A 186 1.08 -8.35 20.66
CA PRO A 186 2.05 -7.40 20.12
C PRO A 186 1.61 -5.95 20.37
N ALA A 187 2.58 -5.11 20.74
CA ALA A 187 2.39 -3.67 20.84
C ALA A 187 2.08 -3.05 19.47
N ILE A 188 1.58 -1.80 19.47
CA ILE A 188 1.37 -1.04 18.24
C ILE A 188 2.73 -0.83 17.55
N PRO A 189 2.90 -1.25 16.27
CA PRO A 189 4.18 -1.24 15.57
C PRO A 189 4.58 0.14 15.01
N VAL A 190 3.72 1.15 15.14
CA VAL A 190 3.98 2.52 14.69
C VAL A 190 4.51 3.37 15.85
N PRO A 191 5.70 3.98 15.73
CA PRO A 191 6.31 4.73 16.81
C PRO A 191 5.46 5.92 17.24
N GLU A 192 5.63 6.33 18.49
CA GLU A 192 4.97 7.53 19.00
C GLU A 192 5.61 8.78 18.45
N ILE A 193 4.79 9.65 17.85
CA ILE A 193 5.28 10.91 17.33
C ILE A 193 5.29 11.92 18.46
N LYS A 194 6.50 12.34 18.81
CA LYS A 194 6.72 13.43 19.76
C LYS A 194 7.13 14.66 18.97
N TYR A 195 6.32 15.69 19.07
CA TYR A 195 6.66 17.01 18.57
C TYR A 195 7.48 17.71 19.67
N ALA A 196 8.66 18.22 19.34
CA ALA A 196 9.37 19.13 20.25
C ALA A 196 8.51 20.38 20.48
N ASP A 197 8.56 20.94 21.69
CA ASP A 197 7.79 22.12 22.11
C ASP A 197 8.17 23.40 21.35
N ASP A 198 9.24 23.34 20.55
CA ASP A 198 9.76 24.44 19.75
C ASP A 198 8.86 24.68 18.52
N ALA A 199 7.72 25.33 18.74
CA ALA A 199 6.86 25.74 17.63
C ALA A 199 7.62 26.69 16.69
N PRO A 200 7.60 26.46 15.37
CA PRO A 200 8.24 27.37 14.43
C PRO A 200 7.59 28.75 14.52
N THR A 201 8.40 29.81 14.46
CA THR A 201 7.86 31.17 14.36
C THR A 201 7.22 31.35 12.98
N CYS A 202 5.90 31.31 12.93
CA CYS A 202 5.14 31.45 11.69
C CYS A 202 5.07 32.93 11.25
N PRO A 203 5.60 33.30 10.07
CA PRO A 203 5.49 34.66 9.57
C PRO A 203 4.02 35.04 9.33
N PRO A 204 3.60 36.28 9.66
CA PRO A 204 2.21 36.71 9.59
C PRO A 204 1.62 36.77 8.16
N GLU A 205 2.43 36.60 7.11
CA GLU A 205 2.03 36.68 5.70
C GLU A 205 2.47 35.46 4.87
N THR A 206 2.77 34.33 5.49
CA THR A 206 3.18 33.15 4.73
C THR A 206 2.01 32.64 3.91
N THR A 207 2.06 32.84 2.58
CA THR A 207 1.26 32.08 1.64
C THR A 207 1.56 30.61 1.87
N LEU A 208 0.63 29.93 2.52
CA LEU A 208 0.70 28.50 2.82
C LEU A 208 0.93 27.77 1.50
N THR A 209 2.14 27.26 1.29
CA THR A 209 2.34 26.22 0.29
C THR A 209 1.40 25.08 0.66
N ALA A 210 0.56 24.65 -0.29
CA ALA A 210 -0.36 23.55 -0.06
C ALA A 210 0.46 22.27 0.18
N VAL A 211 0.77 21.97 1.44
CA VAL A 211 1.36 20.69 1.83
C VAL A 211 0.26 19.64 1.74
N SER A 212 0.52 18.58 0.97
CA SER A 212 -0.44 17.49 0.78
C SER A 212 -0.87 16.91 2.13
N GLY A 213 -2.16 16.68 2.29
CA GLY A 213 -2.73 16.07 3.49
C GLY A 213 -3.07 17.03 4.64
N LEU A 214 -2.61 18.28 4.69
CA LEU A 214 -2.94 19.18 5.83
C LEU A 214 -4.43 19.56 5.91
N ALA A 215 -5.13 19.63 4.77
CA ALA A 215 -6.58 19.75 4.78
C ALA A 215 -7.25 18.51 5.41
N GLY A 216 -6.72 17.32 5.11
CA GLY A 216 -7.12 16.06 5.75
C GLY A 216 -6.83 16.04 7.25
N VAL A 217 -5.67 16.55 7.68
CA VAL A 217 -5.33 16.70 9.11
C VAL A 217 -6.35 17.58 9.82
N ARG A 218 -6.72 18.73 9.23
CA ARG A 218 -7.73 19.62 9.81
C ARG A 218 -9.09 18.94 9.94
N THR A 219 -9.49 18.15 8.94
CA THR A 219 -10.71 17.34 8.99
C THR A 219 -10.63 16.29 10.10
N ALA A 220 -9.51 15.57 10.21
CA ALA A 220 -9.30 14.57 11.25
C ALA A 220 -9.33 15.18 12.65
N VAL A 221 -8.66 16.32 12.88
CA VAL A 221 -8.72 17.05 14.17
C VAL A 221 -10.17 17.44 14.53
N LEU A 222 -10.96 17.90 13.56
CA LEU A 222 -12.38 18.19 13.79
C LEU A 222 -13.20 16.94 14.10
N ALA A 223 -12.87 15.80 13.49
CA ALA A 223 -13.52 14.52 13.76
C ALA A 223 -13.19 14.01 15.17
N GLU A 224 -11.92 14.12 15.59
CA GLU A 224 -11.47 13.78 16.95
C GLU A 224 -12.12 14.66 18.02
N GLN A 225 -12.21 15.97 17.80
CA GLN A 225 -12.92 16.87 18.72
C GLN A 225 -14.41 16.51 18.86
N ARG A 226 -15.06 16.09 17.76
CA ARG A 226 -16.45 15.60 17.77
C ARG A 226 -16.57 14.28 18.54
N ALA A 227 -15.61 13.37 18.38
CA ALA A 227 -15.58 12.11 19.11
C ALA A 227 -15.40 12.32 20.61
N ALA A 228 -14.44 13.15 21.02
CA ALA A 228 -14.27 13.54 22.41
C ALA A 228 -15.59 14.08 23.02
N TYR A 229 -16.24 15.01 22.33
CA TYR A 229 -17.54 15.55 22.78
C TYR A 229 -18.64 14.49 22.85
N ALA A 230 -18.72 13.58 21.88
CA ALA A 230 -19.70 12.50 21.89
C ALA A 230 -19.51 11.58 23.11
N TYR A 231 -18.27 11.20 23.41
CA TYR A 231 -17.93 10.42 24.61
C TYR A 231 -18.23 11.17 25.91
N GLU A 232 -17.94 12.47 25.98
CA GLU A 232 -18.28 13.31 27.14
C GLU A 232 -19.80 13.30 27.41
N VAL A 233 -20.62 13.48 26.37
CA VAL A 233 -22.09 13.47 26.49
C VAL A 233 -22.61 12.12 26.98
N VAL A 234 -22.04 11.01 26.50
CA VAL A 234 -22.44 9.67 26.94
C VAL A 234 -21.96 9.40 28.37
N ALA A 235 -20.73 9.82 28.72
CA ALA A 235 -20.18 9.70 30.06
C ALA A 235 -21.06 10.44 31.10
N ALA A 236 -21.50 11.67 30.78
CA ALA A 236 -22.36 12.46 31.65
C ALA A 236 -23.72 11.81 31.95
N ARG A 237 -24.16 10.86 31.12
CA ARG A 237 -25.42 10.13 31.25
C ARG A 237 -25.24 8.69 31.76
N SER A 238 -24.01 8.21 31.85
CA SER A 238 -23.69 6.84 32.24
C SER A 238 -23.70 6.65 33.75
N GLY A 239 -24.09 5.45 34.21
CA GLY A 239 -23.90 5.02 35.59
C GLY A 239 -22.45 4.63 35.91
N ASP A 240 -21.64 4.37 34.88
CA ASP A 240 -20.20 4.08 34.98
C ASP A 240 -19.45 4.84 33.87
N PRO A 241 -18.91 6.04 34.16
CA PRO A 241 -18.31 6.90 33.15
C PRO A 241 -16.82 6.64 32.89
N ALA A 242 -16.16 5.78 33.69
CA ALA A 242 -14.71 5.74 33.75
C ALA A 242 -14.06 5.41 32.39
N GLN A 243 -14.57 4.38 31.70
CA GLN A 243 -14.06 4.00 30.37
C GLN A 243 -14.38 5.05 29.32
N LEU A 244 -15.57 5.66 29.35
CA LEU A 244 -15.98 6.70 28.40
C LEU A 244 -15.10 7.95 28.52
N LEU A 245 -14.76 8.36 29.75
CA LEU A 245 -13.83 9.48 29.98
C LEU A 245 -12.40 9.15 29.55
N GLN A 246 -11.96 7.90 29.71
CA GLN A 246 -10.67 7.48 29.18
C GLN A 246 -10.65 7.57 27.64
N ARG A 247 -11.75 7.16 26.97
CA ARG A 247 -11.90 7.30 25.51
C ARG A 247 -11.90 8.75 25.07
N MET A 248 -12.67 9.60 25.75
CA MET A 248 -12.64 11.05 25.52
C MET A 248 -11.21 11.61 25.55
N ALA A 249 -10.43 11.29 26.59
CA ALA A 249 -9.06 11.77 26.73
C ALA A 249 -8.12 11.26 25.61
N GLN A 250 -8.37 10.07 25.06
CA GLN A 250 -7.62 9.55 23.91
C GLN A 250 -7.88 10.37 22.64
N HIS A 251 -9.14 10.70 22.36
CA HIS A 251 -9.50 11.56 21.23
C HIS A 251 -8.96 12.99 21.39
N GLU A 252 -9.01 13.56 22.59
CA GLU A 252 -8.39 14.86 22.88
C GLU A 252 -6.88 14.86 22.62
N ALA A 253 -6.19 13.80 23.05
CA ALA A 253 -4.77 13.63 22.78
C ALA A 253 -4.48 13.49 21.28
N ALA A 254 -5.29 12.73 20.54
CA ALA A 254 -5.17 12.60 19.09
C ALA A 254 -5.38 13.96 18.38
N ALA A 255 -6.41 14.71 18.75
CA ALA A 255 -6.68 16.06 18.25
C ALA A 255 -5.54 17.03 18.54
N ALA A 256 -4.94 16.97 19.74
CA ALA A 256 -3.80 17.81 20.12
C ALA A 256 -2.56 17.50 19.27
N VAL A 257 -2.25 16.23 19.02
CA VAL A 257 -1.14 15.85 18.13
C VAL A 257 -1.38 16.32 16.69
N GLY A 258 -2.60 16.15 16.17
CA GLY A 258 -2.98 16.67 14.84
C GLY A 258 -2.89 18.19 14.75
N SER A 259 -3.26 18.91 15.81
CA SER A 259 -3.13 20.37 15.91
C SER A 259 -1.66 20.80 15.91
N ALA A 260 -0.79 20.09 16.65
CA ALA A 260 0.65 20.31 16.61
C ALA A 260 1.25 20.09 15.22
N VAL A 261 0.74 19.11 14.45
CA VAL A 261 1.11 18.92 13.02
C VAL A 261 0.75 20.18 12.23
N LEU A 262 -0.47 20.70 12.35
CA LEU A 262 -0.91 21.90 11.64
C LEU A 262 -0.05 23.12 11.99
N THR A 263 0.18 23.35 13.29
CA THR A 263 0.97 24.48 13.80
C THR A 263 2.43 24.41 13.33
N ARG A 264 3.04 23.23 13.27
CA ARG A 264 4.40 23.05 12.71
C ARG A 264 4.48 23.45 11.23
N HIS A 265 3.39 23.30 10.50
CA HIS A 265 3.27 23.72 9.10
C HIS A 265 2.65 25.12 8.94
N CYS A 266 2.55 25.89 10.03
CA CYS A 266 1.96 27.22 10.07
C CYS A 266 0.52 27.29 9.55
N VAL A 267 -0.22 26.18 9.61
CA VAL A 267 -1.63 26.12 9.27
C VAL A 267 -2.46 26.40 10.52
N ALA A 268 -3.43 27.31 10.40
CA ALA A 268 -4.34 27.61 11.48
C ALA A 268 -5.13 26.37 11.91
N GLU A 269 -5.10 26.08 13.20
CA GLU A 269 -5.87 25.01 13.82
C GLU A 269 -7.38 25.24 13.64
N PRO A 270 -8.19 24.17 13.53
CA PRO A 270 -9.63 24.31 13.58
C PRO A 270 -10.03 24.74 15.00
N LEU A 271 -10.78 25.85 15.09
CA LEU A 271 -11.34 26.30 16.37
C LEU A 271 -12.34 25.25 16.88
N PRO A 272 -12.20 24.77 18.12
CA PRO A 272 -13.18 23.85 18.70
C PRO A 272 -14.54 24.55 18.81
N ALA A 273 -15.61 23.81 18.52
CA ALA A 273 -16.96 24.30 18.76
C ALA A 273 -17.29 24.21 20.25
N ALA A 274 -18.13 25.13 20.76
CA ALA A 274 -18.62 25.04 22.14
C ALA A 274 -19.51 23.80 22.38
N ALA A 275 -20.11 23.27 21.30
CA ALA A 275 -20.87 22.03 21.28
C ALA A 275 -20.95 21.51 19.85
N TYR A 276 -21.10 20.19 19.69
CA TYR A 276 -21.40 19.56 18.40
C TYR A 276 -22.84 19.06 18.40
N ALA A 277 -23.49 19.13 17.24
CA ALA A 277 -24.81 18.57 17.06
C ALA A 277 -24.72 17.03 17.12
N LEU A 278 -25.46 16.42 18.04
CA LEU A 278 -25.68 14.98 18.11
C LEU A 278 -27.12 14.72 17.68
N ASP A 279 -27.31 13.78 16.76
CA ASP A 279 -28.65 13.47 16.27
C ASP A 279 -29.49 12.71 17.30
N GLN A 280 -30.79 12.60 17.04
CA GLN A 280 -31.72 11.93 17.95
C GLN A 280 -31.47 10.42 18.07
N VAL A 281 -30.89 9.79 17.04
CA VAL A 281 -30.55 8.36 17.06
C VAL A 281 -29.42 8.12 18.04
N PHE A 282 -28.36 8.94 17.99
CA PHE A 282 -27.26 8.93 18.95
C PHE A 282 -27.77 9.09 20.39
N LEU A 283 -28.68 10.04 20.63
CA LEU A 283 -29.19 10.28 21.97
C LEU A 283 -30.06 9.15 22.51
N ALA A 284 -30.75 8.42 21.61
CA ALA A 284 -31.61 7.29 21.94
C ALA A 284 -30.81 6.00 22.20
N ASP A 285 -29.79 5.74 21.39
CA ASP A 285 -28.93 4.56 21.51
C ASP A 285 -27.44 4.93 21.23
N PRO A 286 -26.70 5.36 22.26
CA PRO A 286 -25.34 5.88 22.07
C PRO A 286 -24.32 4.79 21.74
N GLY A 287 -24.57 3.52 22.07
CA GLY A 287 -23.60 2.43 21.88
C GLY A 287 -23.26 2.21 20.40
N PRO A 288 -24.25 1.89 19.54
CA PRO A 288 -24.05 1.77 18.10
C PRO A 288 -23.54 3.07 17.47
N ALA A 289 -24.06 4.22 17.88
CA ALA A 289 -23.66 5.49 17.29
C ALA A 289 -22.19 5.87 17.60
N LEU A 290 -21.67 5.51 18.78
CA LEU A 290 -20.24 5.62 19.07
C LEU A 290 -19.42 4.62 18.23
N ARG A 291 -19.91 3.41 18.00
CA ARG A 291 -19.24 2.44 17.12
C ARG A 291 -19.13 2.96 15.68
N ASP A 292 -20.22 3.48 15.13
CA ASP A 292 -20.24 4.06 13.77
C ASP A 292 -19.28 5.25 13.66
N LEU A 293 -19.16 6.04 14.73
CA LEU A 293 -18.22 7.16 14.81
C LEU A 293 -16.76 6.68 14.77
N GLU A 294 -16.42 5.65 15.54
CA GLU A 294 -15.07 5.06 15.54
C GLU A 294 -14.73 4.44 14.18
N GLU A 295 -15.66 3.70 13.57
CA GLU A 295 -15.51 3.14 12.23
C GLU A 295 -15.25 4.24 11.18
N SER A 296 -15.98 5.35 11.28
CA SER A 296 -15.74 6.52 10.43
C SER A 296 -14.35 7.15 10.65
N LEU A 297 -13.80 7.10 11.86
CA LEU A 297 -12.44 7.57 12.13
C LEU A 297 -11.39 6.65 11.51
N VAL A 298 -11.58 5.32 11.53
CA VAL A 298 -10.70 4.37 10.83
C VAL A 298 -10.61 4.74 9.34
N GLY A 299 -11.75 4.96 8.68
CA GLY A 299 -11.80 5.42 7.29
C GLY A 299 -11.10 6.77 7.07
N THR A 300 -11.32 7.72 7.97
CA THR A 300 -10.68 9.05 7.93
C THR A 300 -9.15 8.96 7.97
N TYR A 301 -8.60 8.09 8.84
CA TYR A 301 -7.17 7.91 8.94
C TYR A 301 -6.58 7.12 7.78
N ALA A 302 -7.27 6.10 7.27
CA ALA A 302 -6.86 5.40 6.06
C ALA A 302 -6.83 6.33 4.83
N ASP A 303 -7.83 7.22 4.70
CA ASP A 303 -7.84 8.26 3.67
C ASP A 303 -6.67 9.24 3.85
N LEU A 304 -6.41 9.69 5.08
CA LEU A 304 -5.33 10.63 5.38
C LEU A 304 -3.95 10.03 5.08
N VAL A 305 -3.74 8.76 5.41
CA VAL A 305 -2.62 7.95 4.93
C VAL A 305 -2.61 8.05 3.39
N GLY A 306 -3.67 7.67 2.69
CA GLY A 306 -3.76 7.70 1.22
C GLY A 306 -3.51 9.03 0.50
N MET A 307 -3.60 10.17 1.18
CA MET A 307 -3.40 11.51 0.58
C MET A 307 -2.17 12.27 1.08
N SER A 308 -1.49 11.77 2.11
CA SER A 308 -0.30 12.42 2.66
C SER A 308 0.97 11.93 1.94
N GLY A 309 2.00 12.77 1.84
CA GLY A 309 3.34 12.30 1.48
C GLY A 309 4.07 11.74 2.70
N PRO A 310 5.21 11.04 2.53
CA PRO A 310 6.06 10.61 3.64
C PRO A 310 6.39 11.76 4.61
N GLY A 311 6.40 11.45 5.91
CA GLY A 311 6.73 12.41 6.97
C GLY A 311 5.67 12.52 8.07
N PRO A 312 5.68 13.62 8.86
CA PRO A 312 4.95 13.67 10.13
C PRO A 312 3.42 13.50 10.02
N VAL A 313 2.81 13.97 8.94
CA VAL A 313 1.37 13.77 8.67
C VAL A 313 1.07 12.28 8.45
N ARG A 314 1.88 11.61 7.64
CA ARG A 314 1.76 10.18 7.32
C ARG A 314 1.91 9.34 8.57
N ASP A 315 2.99 9.57 9.32
CA ASP A 315 3.27 8.82 10.54
C ASP A 315 2.12 8.96 11.54
N TRP A 316 1.56 10.17 11.66
CA TRP A 316 0.47 10.43 12.60
C TRP A 316 -0.78 9.66 12.18
N ALA A 317 -1.13 9.76 10.90
CA ALA A 317 -2.27 9.04 10.35
C ALA A 317 -2.12 7.51 10.49
N LEU A 318 -0.92 6.95 10.28
CA LEU A 318 -0.64 5.53 10.50
C LEU A 318 -0.86 5.12 11.95
N ARG A 319 -0.34 5.90 12.92
CA ARG A 319 -0.52 5.59 14.34
C ARG A 319 -1.98 5.64 14.76
N GLN A 320 -2.71 6.66 14.31
CA GLN A 320 -4.13 6.79 14.62
C GLN A 320 -4.97 5.69 13.96
N LEU A 321 -4.68 5.33 12.70
CA LEU A 321 -5.34 4.21 12.02
C LEU A 321 -5.27 2.92 12.84
N VAL A 322 -4.07 2.56 13.32
CA VAL A 322 -3.88 1.34 14.12
C VAL A 322 -4.58 1.45 15.48
N GLY A 323 -4.47 2.60 16.14
CA GLY A 323 -5.12 2.86 17.44
C GLY A 323 -6.64 2.76 17.36
N THR A 324 -7.27 3.45 16.41
CA THR A 324 -8.72 3.42 16.21
C THR A 324 -9.20 2.02 15.81
N ALA A 325 -8.50 1.34 14.89
CA ALA A 325 -8.87 -0.01 14.48
C ALA A 325 -8.80 -1.03 15.63
N GLN A 326 -7.80 -0.92 16.51
CA GLN A 326 -7.73 -1.71 17.74
C GLN A 326 -8.99 -1.55 18.59
N TYR A 327 -9.42 -0.30 18.79
CA TYR A 327 -10.55 -0.01 19.66
C TYR A 327 -11.87 -0.48 19.08
N SER A 328 -12.04 -0.40 17.75
CA SER A 328 -13.22 -0.95 17.08
C SER A 328 -13.40 -2.45 17.41
N VAL A 329 -12.32 -3.22 17.40
CA VAL A 329 -12.35 -4.65 17.75
C VAL A 329 -12.62 -4.87 19.25
N GLU A 330 -11.91 -4.16 20.13
CA GLU A 330 -12.09 -4.31 21.59
C GLU A 330 -13.50 -3.91 22.06
N SER A 331 -14.16 -2.98 21.36
CA SER A 331 -15.54 -2.60 21.64
C SER A 331 -16.57 -3.64 21.18
N ALA A 332 -16.23 -4.42 20.15
CA ALA A 332 -17.10 -5.43 19.56
C ALA A 332 -17.22 -6.69 20.42
N ASP A 333 -16.29 -6.96 21.35
CA ASP A 333 -16.34 -8.09 22.31
C ASP A 333 -17.53 -8.03 23.29
N SER A 334 -18.33 -6.95 23.24
CA SER A 334 -19.63 -6.84 23.91
C SER A 334 -20.78 -7.50 23.12
N VAL A 335 -20.53 -7.91 21.87
CA VAL A 335 -21.47 -8.51 20.91
C VAL A 335 -21.03 -9.97 20.67
N PRO A 336 -21.95 -10.95 20.50
CA PRO A 336 -21.58 -12.37 20.44
C PRO A 336 -20.52 -12.67 19.37
N ALA A 337 -19.52 -13.48 19.75
CA ALA A 337 -18.44 -13.96 18.89
C ALA A 337 -18.99 -14.52 17.56
N GLY A 338 -18.65 -13.86 16.46
CA GLY A 338 -19.15 -14.21 15.12
C GLY A 338 -19.02 -13.12 14.06
N GLY A 339 -18.56 -11.91 14.41
CA GLY A 339 -18.13 -10.94 13.41
C GLY A 339 -16.77 -11.34 12.85
N GLU A 340 -16.70 -11.63 11.55
CA GLU A 340 -15.42 -11.81 10.87
C GLU A 340 -14.61 -10.50 10.99
N PRO A 341 -13.30 -10.56 11.30
CA PRO A 341 -12.46 -9.37 11.34
C PRO A 341 -12.46 -8.69 9.98
N GLU A 342 -12.68 -7.37 9.95
CA GLU A 342 -12.68 -6.59 8.72
C GLU A 342 -11.35 -6.78 7.98
N ALA A 343 -11.42 -7.25 6.73
CA ALA A 343 -10.22 -7.57 5.96
C ALA A 343 -9.37 -6.33 5.66
N PHE A 344 -9.98 -5.14 5.55
CA PHE A 344 -9.27 -3.89 5.32
C PHE A 344 -9.86 -2.75 6.15
N PRO A 345 -9.40 -2.56 7.39
CA PRO A 345 -9.81 -1.42 8.21
C PRO A 345 -9.67 -0.10 7.44
N GLY A 346 -10.80 0.59 7.24
CA GLY A 346 -10.87 1.90 6.58
C GLY A 346 -10.85 1.87 5.04
N ILE A 347 -11.02 0.69 4.43
CA ILE A 347 -11.20 0.54 2.98
C ILE A 347 -12.51 -0.21 2.74
N ASN A 348 -13.50 0.48 2.19
CA ASN A 348 -14.73 -0.17 1.77
C ASN A 348 -14.47 -1.02 0.50
N PRO A 349 -14.59 -2.36 0.56
CA PRO A 349 -14.28 -3.23 -0.58
C PRO A 349 -15.20 -3.00 -1.78
N ASP A 350 -16.43 -2.51 -1.60
CA ASP A 350 -17.35 -2.17 -2.70
C ASP A 350 -16.82 -1.03 -3.59
N GLN A 351 -15.92 -0.21 -3.05
CA GLN A 351 -15.24 0.85 -3.81
C GLN A 351 -14.10 0.32 -4.67
N TYR A 352 -13.74 -0.97 -4.52
CA TYR A 352 -12.65 -1.62 -5.22
C TYR A 352 -13.15 -2.92 -5.86
N PRO A 353 -13.74 -2.86 -7.07
CA PRO A 353 -14.33 -4.02 -7.75
C PRO A 353 -13.35 -5.19 -7.95
N GLN A 354 -12.04 -4.91 -8.00
CA GLN A 354 -11.00 -5.94 -8.04
C GLN A 354 -10.90 -6.80 -6.76
N LEU A 355 -11.42 -6.32 -5.62
CA LEU A 355 -11.49 -7.06 -4.36
C LEU A 355 -12.75 -7.94 -4.29
N SER A 356 -13.81 -7.58 -5.01
CA SER A 356 -15.08 -8.31 -5.10
C SER A 356 -15.01 -9.50 -6.08
N GLY A 357 -13.92 -10.26 -6.08
CA GLY A 357 -13.63 -11.30 -7.08
C GLY A 357 -14.83 -12.22 -7.39
N PRO A 358 -14.89 -12.82 -8.60
CA PRO A 358 -16.03 -13.62 -9.03
C PRO A 358 -16.11 -14.93 -8.24
N GLY A 359 -16.76 -14.92 -7.07
CA GLY A 359 -16.95 -16.12 -6.26
C GLY A 359 -17.09 -15.91 -4.75
N SER A 360 -17.80 -14.87 -4.30
CA SER A 360 -18.56 -14.97 -3.05
C SER A 360 -19.85 -15.74 -3.31
#